data_AF-A0A2I0NVK5-F1
#
_entry.id   AF-A0A2I0NVK5-F1
#
_cell.length_a   1.000
_cell.length_b   1.000
_cell.length_c   1.000
_cell.angle_alpha   90.00
_cell.angle_beta   90.00
_cell.angle_gamma   90.00
#
_symmetry.space_group_name_H-M   'P 1'
#
loop_
_entity.id
_entity.type
_entity.pdbx_description
1 polymer ?
#
loop_
_entity_poly.entity_id
_entity_poly.type
_entity_poly.pdbx_seq_one_letter_code
_entity_poly.pdbx_strand_id
1 'polypeptide(L)'
;MQTGIIIVDPDTHVIVDANPIAEEILGSPKSELINRTCHEFICPAKKGTCPITDQNTSIVNEERIFINKKHESVAILKTVARAKIKGKEYLVESFVDITDRKKADDRKVALIGFMNESVLRIRRPLELTKMNMQLIADQVKTGEYDSEEIRMELQIQANNISQMIKNLDDLVRMVAEERGDEIPKEFREFLLGK
;
A
#
# COMPACT_ATOMS: atom_id res chain seq x y z
N MET A 1 20.48 0.81 0.38
CA MET A 1 19.65 -0.19 -0.31
C MET A 1 20.47 -1.44 -0.48
N GLN A 2 20.06 -2.55 0.12
CA GLN A 2 20.70 -3.85 -0.12
C GLN A 2 20.14 -4.41 -1.42
N THR A 3 21.02 -4.82 -2.34
CA THR A 3 20.65 -5.33 -3.67
C THR A 3 21.11 -6.77 -3.79
N GLY A 4 20.17 -7.67 -4.05
CA GLY A 4 20.47 -9.04 -4.45
C GLY A 4 20.99 -9.04 -5.87
N ILE A 5 22.08 -9.76 -6.10
CA ILE A 5 22.69 -9.91 -7.42
C ILE A 5 22.90 -11.39 -7.68
N ILE A 6 22.41 -11.85 -8.82
CA ILE A 6 22.78 -13.15 -9.37
C ILE A 6 23.38 -12.98 -10.76
N ILE A 7 24.31 -13.88 -11.10
CA ILE A 7 24.91 -13.98 -12.43
C ILE A 7 24.35 -15.23 -13.08
N VAL A 8 23.84 -15.09 -14.30
CA VAL A 8 23.21 -16.16 -15.06
C VAL A 8 23.93 -16.32 -16.40
N ASP A 9 24.20 -17.56 -16.76
CA ASP A 9 24.70 -17.92 -18.09
C ASP A 9 23.54 -17.78 -19.11
N PRO A 10 23.68 -16.94 -20.16
CA PRO A 10 22.59 -16.65 -21.09
C PRO A 10 22.23 -17.83 -21.99
N ASP A 11 23.14 -18.77 -22.22
CA ASP A 11 22.92 -19.90 -23.12
C ASP A 11 22.14 -21.02 -22.42
N THR A 12 22.39 -21.20 -21.12
CA THR A 12 21.82 -22.29 -20.31
C THR A 12 20.76 -21.82 -19.31
N HIS A 13 20.66 -20.51 -19.08
CA HIS A 13 19.86 -19.87 -18.03
C HIS A 13 20.19 -20.37 -16.62
N VAL A 14 21.41 -20.89 -16.43
CA VAL A 14 21.89 -21.41 -15.16
C VAL A 14 22.52 -20.31 -14.32
N ILE A 15 22.20 -20.27 -13.04
CA ILE A 15 22.82 -19.37 -12.07
C ILE A 15 24.25 -19.84 -11.82
N VAL A 16 25.22 -18.98 -12.12
CA VAL A 16 26.66 -19.24 -11.95
C VAL A 16 27.24 -18.56 -10.72
N ASP A 17 26.59 -17.50 -10.24
CA ASP A 17 27.01 -16.81 -9.02
C ASP A 17 25.85 -16.07 -8.35
N ALA A 18 25.99 -15.81 -7.05
CA ALA A 18 25.06 -15.02 -6.24
C ALA A 18 25.80 -14.32 -5.10
N ASN A 19 25.36 -13.12 -4.74
CA ASN A 19 25.84 -12.41 -3.55
C ASN A 19 25.03 -12.79 -2.29
N PRO A 20 25.55 -12.54 -1.07
CA PRO A 20 24.84 -12.89 0.17
C PRO A 20 23.45 -12.27 0.31
N ILE A 21 23.25 -11.05 -0.21
CA ILE A 21 21.93 -10.40 -0.20
C ILE A 21 20.91 -11.17 -1.06
N ALA A 22 21.33 -11.78 -2.17
CA ALA A 22 20.45 -12.65 -2.94
C ALA A 22 20.02 -13.89 -2.14
N GLU A 23 20.91 -14.47 -1.32
CA GLU A 23 20.56 -15.60 -0.45
C GLU A 23 19.48 -15.21 0.56
N GLU A 24 19.62 -14.03 1.17
CA GLU A 24 18.66 -13.47 2.13
C GLU A 24 17.27 -13.27 1.49
N ILE A 25 17.21 -12.56 0.35
CA ILE A 25 15.94 -12.24 -0.33
C ILE A 25 15.27 -13.50 -0.90
N LEU A 26 16.04 -14.42 -1.48
CA LEU A 26 15.50 -15.67 -2.05
C LEU A 26 15.18 -16.74 -0.98
N GLY A 27 15.70 -16.56 0.24
CA GLY A 27 15.57 -17.52 1.32
C GLY A 27 16.22 -18.88 1.00
N SER A 28 17.25 -18.89 0.14
CA SER A 28 17.96 -20.09 -0.29
C SER A 28 19.47 -19.82 -0.26
N PRO A 29 20.28 -20.70 0.34
CA PRO A 29 21.72 -20.53 0.34
C PRO A 29 22.26 -20.65 -1.09
N LYS A 30 23.39 -20.00 -1.35
CA LYS A 30 24.05 -19.97 -2.66
C LYS A 30 24.30 -21.37 -3.19
N SER A 31 24.69 -22.31 -2.35
CA SER A 31 24.90 -23.73 -2.72
C SER A 31 23.67 -24.37 -3.38
N GLU A 32 22.46 -23.91 -3.07
CA GLU A 32 21.21 -24.38 -3.66
C GLU A 32 20.76 -23.56 -4.87
N LEU A 33 21.32 -22.37 -5.08
CA LEU A 33 21.05 -21.51 -6.24
C LEU A 33 21.94 -21.89 -7.43
N ILE A 34 23.22 -22.13 -7.17
CA ILE A 34 24.22 -22.40 -8.21
C ILE A 34 23.89 -23.69 -8.95
N ASN A 35 24.14 -23.70 -10.26
CA ASN A 35 23.82 -24.80 -11.18
C ASN A 35 22.32 -25.09 -11.34
N ARG A 36 21.44 -24.23 -10.82
CA ARG A 36 20.00 -24.28 -11.05
C ARG A 36 19.60 -23.24 -12.06
N THR A 37 18.42 -23.42 -12.64
CA THR A 37 17.92 -22.49 -13.65
C THR A 37 17.29 -21.27 -12.98
N CYS A 38 17.49 -20.07 -13.54
CA CYS A 38 17.00 -18.82 -12.95
C CYS A 38 15.47 -18.75 -12.83
N HIS A 39 14.74 -19.50 -13.66
CA HIS A 39 13.27 -19.55 -13.63
C HIS A 39 12.71 -20.28 -12.40
N GLU A 40 13.52 -21.09 -11.72
CA GLU A 40 13.10 -21.74 -10.46
C GLU A 40 13.00 -20.75 -9.29
N PHE A 41 13.62 -19.57 -9.38
CA PHE A 41 13.76 -18.65 -8.25
C PHE A 41 13.22 -17.25 -8.52
N ILE A 42 13.52 -16.66 -9.67
CA ILE A 42 13.34 -15.20 -9.88
C ILE A 42 12.66 -14.80 -11.19
N CYS A 43 12.24 -15.78 -11.99
CA CYS A 43 11.60 -15.50 -13.27
C CYS A 43 10.44 -16.47 -13.53
N PRO A 44 9.20 -15.98 -13.67
CA PRO A 44 8.05 -16.84 -13.99
C PRO A 44 8.04 -17.30 -15.45
N ALA A 45 9.00 -16.85 -16.28
CA ALA A 45 9.08 -17.20 -17.68
C ALA A 45 9.26 -18.71 -17.83
N LYS A 46 8.46 -19.31 -18.72
CA LYS A 46 8.65 -20.72 -19.10
C LYS A 46 9.90 -20.84 -19.96
N LYS A 47 10.48 -22.04 -19.99
CA LYS A 47 11.58 -22.36 -20.91
C LYS A 47 11.23 -21.95 -22.35
N GLY A 48 12.13 -21.24 -23.02
CA GLY A 48 11.93 -20.72 -24.38
C GLY A 48 11.10 -19.44 -24.48
N THR A 49 10.76 -18.80 -23.36
CA THR A 49 10.07 -17.50 -23.32
C THR A 49 10.84 -16.46 -22.51
N CYS A 50 12.16 -16.63 -22.39
CA CYS A 50 13.00 -15.69 -21.67
C CYS A 50 12.92 -14.32 -22.33
N PRO A 51 12.48 -13.27 -21.60
CA PRO A 51 12.38 -11.93 -22.17
C PRO A 51 13.74 -11.43 -22.69
N ILE A 52 14.83 -11.76 -21.99
CA ILE A 52 16.17 -11.22 -22.29
C ILE A 52 16.86 -11.94 -23.46
N THR A 53 16.78 -13.27 -23.53
CA THR A 53 17.51 -14.05 -24.55
C THR A 53 16.65 -14.43 -25.74
N ASP A 54 15.38 -14.76 -25.51
CA ASP A 54 14.50 -15.31 -26.54
C ASP A 54 13.70 -14.19 -27.22
N GLN A 55 13.33 -13.16 -26.47
CA GLN A 55 12.54 -12.01 -26.96
C GLN A 55 13.36 -10.74 -27.15
N ASN A 56 14.63 -10.75 -26.71
CA ASN A 56 15.57 -9.64 -26.79
C ASN A 56 15.00 -8.32 -26.22
N THR A 57 14.20 -8.41 -25.15
CA THR A 57 13.66 -7.27 -24.41
C THR A 57 14.55 -6.92 -23.23
N SER A 58 14.37 -5.71 -22.69
CA SER A 58 15.10 -5.22 -21.52
C SER A 58 14.20 -5.20 -20.29
N ILE A 59 14.67 -5.75 -19.18
CA ILE A 59 14.03 -5.60 -17.87
C ILE A 59 14.81 -4.52 -17.11
N VAL A 60 14.18 -3.38 -16.87
CA VAL A 60 14.80 -2.27 -16.12
C VAL A 60 13.78 -1.75 -15.11
N ASN A 61 14.10 -1.87 -13.83
CA ASN A 61 13.24 -1.48 -12.71
C ASN A 61 11.81 -2.02 -12.83
N GLU A 62 11.66 -3.27 -13.27
CA GLU A 62 10.34 -3.93 -13.31
C GLU A 62 10.00 -4.52 -11.96
N GLU A 63 8.80 -4.20 -11.45
CA GLU A 63 8.28 -4.86 -10.26
C GLU A 63 7.84 -6.29 -10.58
N ARG A 64 8.25 -7.23 -9.75
CA ARG A 64 7.84 -8.63 -9.83
C ARG A 64 7.55 -9.18 -8.45
N ILE A 65 6.78 -10.26 -8.42
CA ILE A 65 6.50 -11.02 -7.20
C ILE A 65 6.92 -12.46 -7.47
N PHE A 66 7.60 -13.06 -6.50
CA PHE A 66 7.86 -14.50 -6.49
C PHE A 66 7.55 -15.07 -5.11
N ILE A 67 7.41 -16.40 -5.04
CA ILE A 67 7.23 -17.13 -3.77
C ILE A 67 8.57 -17.72 -3.38
N ASN A 68 9.08 -17.35 -2.21
CA ASN A 68 10.36 -17.89 -1.70
C ASN A 68 10.17 -19.30 -1.10
N LYS A 69 11.26 -19.95 -0.66
CA LYS A 69 11.20 -21.30 -0.06
C LYS A 69 10.40 -21.38 1.25
N LYS A 70 10.20 -20.25 1.93
CA LYS A 70 9.37 -20.15 3.13
C LYS A 70 7.87 -20.00 2.78
N HIS A 71 7.50 -20.10 1.50
CA HIS A 71 6.14 -19.87 1.00
C HIS A 71 5.65 -18.43 1.21
N GLU A 72 6.57 -17.48 1.31
CA GLU A 72 6.26 -16.06 1.47
C GLU A 72 6.28 -15.39 0.09
N SER A 73 5.34 -14.46 -0.11
CA SER A 73 5.31 -13.59 -1.29
C SER A 73 6.30 -12.45 -1.10
N VAL A 74 7.31 -12.39 -1.97
CA VAL A 74 8.35 -11.36 -1.96
C VAL A 74 8.19 -10.50 -3.21
N ALA A 75 7.98 -9.20 -3.00
CA ALA A 75 7.94 -8.21 -4.07
C ALA A 75 9.34 -7.64 -4.30
N ILE A 76 9.80 -7.62 -5.54
CA ILE A 76 11.12 -7.11 -5.93
C ILE A 76 11.03 -6.08 -7.04
N LEU A 77 11.97 -5.14 -7.04
CA LEU A 77 12.28 -4.29 -8.18
C LEU A 77 13.48 -4.89 -8.92
N LYS A 78 13.29 -5.32 -10.16
CA LYS A 78 14.25 -6.13 -10.92
C LYS A 78 14.82 -5.37 -12.12
N THR A 79 16.12 -5.53 -12.34
CA THR A 79 16.83 -5.07 -13.55
C THR A 79 17.74 -6.20 -14.04
N VAL A 80 17.80 -6.41 -15.35
CA VAL A 80 18.70 -7.39 -15.98
C VAL A 80 19.58 -6.68 -17.01
N ALA A 81 20.89 -6.82 -16.85
CA ALA A 81 21.89 -6.26 -17.76
C ALA A 81 22.81 -7.35 -18.31
N ARG A 82 23.24 -7.21 -19.56
CA ARG A 82 24.29 -8.07 -20.15
C ARG A 82 25.65 -7.52 -19.75
N ALA A 83 26.56 -8.39 -19.31
CA ALA A 83 27.93 -8.05 -18.96
C ALA A 83 28.92 -9.06 -19.54
N LYS A 84 30.12 -8.61 -19.92
CA LYS A 84 31.22 -9.51 -20.33
C LYS A 84 32.23 -9.66 -19.20
N ILE A 85 32.42 -10.89 -18.74
CA ILE A 85 33.38 -11.25 -17.69
C ILE A 85 34.40 -12.19 -18.31
N LYS A 86 35.67 -11.78 -18.36
CA LYS A 86 36.77 -12.54 -18.99
C LYS A 86 36.44 -13.01 -20.42
N GLY A 87 35.76 -12.16 -21.19
CA GLY A 87 35.40 -12.43 -22.59
C GLY A 87 34.13 -13.25 -22.79
N LYS A 88 33.58 -13.89 -21.75
CA LYS A 88 32.28 -14.59 -21.80
C LYS A 88 31.14 -13.65 -21.39
N GLU A 89 30.01 -13.74 -22.08
CA GLU A 89 28.81 -12.97 -21.77
C GLU A 89 27.99 -13.63 -20.64
N TYR A 90 27.45 -12.79 -19.76
CA TYR A 90 26.59 -13.15 -18.65
C TYR A 90 25.42 -12.18 -18.54
N LEU A 91 24.33 -12.66 -17.95
CA LEU A 91 23.25 -11.80 -17.46
C LEU A 91 23.52 -11.49 -15.99
N VAL A 92 23.54 -10.22 -15.64
CA VAL A 92 23.57 -9.74 -14.27
C VAL A 92 22.16 -9.33 -13.91
N GLU A 93 21.53 -10.11 -13.03
CA GLU A 93 20.20 -9.83 -12.54
C GLU A 93 20.31 -9.21 -11.15
N SER A 94 19.92 -7.93 -11.04
CA SER A 94 19.85 -7.22 -9.78
C SER A 94 18.41 -7.08 -9.34
N PHE A 95 18.15 -7.31 -8.06
CA PHE A 95 16.83 -7.13 -7.48
C PHE A 95 16.89 -6.55 -6.08
N VAL A 96 15.92 -5.70 -5.76
CA VAL A 96 15.77 -5.06 -4.45
C VAL A 96 14.42 -5.49 -3.88
N ASP A 97 14.40 -5.99 -2.65
CA ASP A 97 13.15 -6.27 -1.94
C ASP A 97 12.40 -4.97 -1.66
N ILE A 98 11.16 -4.89 -2.15
CA ILE A 98 10.23 -3.78 -1.98
C ILE A 98 8.95 -4.22 -1.24
N THR A 99 8.95 -5.40 -0.61
CA THR A 99 7.78 -6.00 0.05
C THR A 99 7.21 -5.08 1.12
N ASP A 100 8.06 -4.57 2.02
CA ASP A 100 7.61 -3.67 3.09
C ASP A 100 7.10 -2.34 2.55
N ARG A 101 7.74 -1.83 1.50
CA ARG A 101 7.27 -0.62 0.80
C ARG A 101 5.89 -0.84 0.19
N LYS A 102 5.66 -1.94 -0.54
CA LYS A 102 4.34 -2.23 -1.14
C LYS A 102 3.27 -2.43 -0.07
N LYS A 103 3.59 -3.16 1.01
CA LYS A 103 2.68 -3.30 2.16
C LYS A 103 2.33 -1.94 2.74
N ALA A 104 3.29 -1.04 2.90
CA ALA A 104 3.03 0.32 3.40
C ALA A 104 2.15 1.13 2.43
N ASP A 105 2.39 1.03 1.13
CA ASP A 105 1.60 1.73 0.11
C ASP A 105 0.16 1.19 0.03
N ASP A 106 -0.03 -0.13 0.06
CA ASP A 106 -1.35 -0.77 0.11
C ASP A 106 -2.12 -0.37 1.39
N ARG A 107 -1.41 -0.33 2.52
CA ARG A 107 -1.96 0.13 3.81
C ARG A 107 -2.43 1.59 3.75
N LYS A 108 -1.74 2.47 3.02
CA LYS A 108 -2.17 3.86 2.78
C LYS A 108 -3.41 3.92 1.91
N VAL A 109 -3.45 3.15 0.82
CA VAL A 109 -4.62 3.11 -0.09
C VAL A 109 -5.87 2.65 0.65
N ALA A 110 -5.76 1.58 1.45
CA ALA A 110 -6.86 1.09 2.27
C ALA A 110 -7.36 2.15 3.28
N LEU A 111 -6.43 2.89 3.91
CA LEU A 111 -6.77 3.98 4.83
C LEU A 111 -7.53 5.11 4.13
N ILE A 112 -7.06 5.57 2.96
CA ILE A 112 -7.75 6.60 2.17
C ILE A 112 -9.16 6.15 1.82
N GLY A 113 -9.34 4.88 1.40
CA GLY A 113 -10.66 4.30 1.13
C GLY A 113 -11.57 4.34 2.36
N PHE A 114 -11.07 3.89 3.51
CA PHE A 114 -11.81 3.93 4.78
C PHE A 114 -12.21 5.36 5.19
N MET A 115 -11.27 6.31 5.11
CA MET A 115 -11.54 7.72 5.43
C MET A 115 -12.61 8.31 4.52
N ASN A 116 -12.51 8.08 3.21
CA ASN A 116 -13.49 8.56 2.24
C ASN A 116 -14.90 8.04 2.53
N GLU A 117 -15.05 6.72 2.74
CA GLU A 117 -16.35 6.12 3.10
C GLU A 117 -16.94 6.74 4.37
N SER A 118 -16.08 6.98 5.36
CA SER A 118 -16.50 7.53 6.64
C SER A 118 -16.95 8.99 6.53
N VAL A 119 -16.20 9.80 5.79
CA VAL A 119 -16.58 11.18 5.47
C VAL A 119 -17.92 11.22 4.74
N LEU A 120 -18.15 10.31 3.78
CA LEU A 120 -19.44 10.25 3.05
C LEU A 120 -20.62 9.91 3.97
N ARG A 121 -20.43 9.04 4.97
CA ARG A 121 -21.49 8.69 5.95
C ARG A 121 -21.89 9.86 6.82
N ILE A 122 -20.97 10.76 7.14
CA ILE A 122 -21.22 11.95 7.97
C ILE A 122 -21.73 13.12 7.13
N ARG A 123 -21.30 13.21 5.87
CA ARG A 123 -21.73 14.28 4.96
C ARG A 123 -23.25 14.32 4.78
N ARG A 124 -23.90 13.17 4.57
CA ARG A 124 -25.36 13.09 4.37
C ARG A 124 -26.17 13.66 5.54
N PRO A 125 -25.98 13.21 6.80
CA PRO A 125 -26.72 13.78 7.92
C PRO A 125 -26.37 15.25 8.18
N LEU A 126 -25.15 15.71 7.90
CA LEU A 126 -24.80 17.13 7.96
C LEU A 126 -25.58 17.98 6.93
N GLU A 127 -25.72 17.49 5.70
CA GLU A 127 -26.53 18.15 4.66
C GLU A 127 -28.00 18.23 5.09
N LEU A 128 -28.55 17.17 5.67
CA LEU A 128 -29.91 17.15 6.23
C LEU A 128 -30.08 18.14 7.38
N THR A 129 -29.18 18.13 8.37
CA THR A 129 -29.24 19.06 9.50
C THR A 129 -29.13 20.51 9.04
N LYS A 130 -28.27 20.80 8.06
CA LYS A 130 -28.18 22.13 7.45
C LYS A 130 -29.53 22.54 6.83
N MET A 131 -30.15 21.68 6.04
CA MET A 131 -31.45 21.96 5.43
C MET A 131 -32.53 22.21 6.49
N ASN A 132 -32.58 21.37 7.53
CA ASN A 132 -33.53 21.56 8.64
C ASN A 132 -33.32 22.90 9.34
N MET A 133 -32.07 23.27 9.64
CA MET A 133 -31.77 24.57 10.26
C MET A 133 -32.15 25.76 9.37
N GLN A 134 -32.03 25.62 8.04
CA GLN A 134 -32.47 26.66 7.11
C GLN A 134 -34.00 26.80 7.10
N LEU A 135 -34.75 25.69 7.16
CA LEU A 135 -36.21 25.72 7.28
C LEU A 135 -36.66 26.43 8.57
N ILE A 136 -36.04 26.09 9.71
CA ILE A 136 -36.29 26.75 11.00
C ILE A 136 -36.02 28.26 10.89
N ALA A 137 -34.89 28.64 10.30
CA ALA A 137 -34.52 30.05 10.14
C ALA A 137 -35.51 30.81 9.23
N ASP A 138 -36.02 30.17 8.18
CA ASP A 138 -36.99 30.78 7.27
C ASP A 138 -38.38 30.89 7.91
N GLN A 139 -38.80 29.92 8.73
CA GLN A 139 -40.01 30.05 9.57
C GLN A 139 -39.91 31.21 10.55
N VAL A 140 -38.78 31.38 11.24
CA VAL A 140 -38.59 32.50 12.17
C VAL A 140 -38.68 33.86 11.46
N LYS A 141 -38.23 33.95 10.19
CA LYS A 141 -38.33 35.19 9.40
C LYS A 141 -39.76 35.59 9.05
N THR A 142 -40.71 34.66 8.98
CA THR A 142 -42.11 35.00 8.66
C THR A 142 -42.77 35.80 9.79
N GLY A 143 -42.25 35.69 11.01
CA GLY A 143 -42.81 36.31 12.20
C GLY A 143 -44.02 35.59 12.80
N GLU A 144 -44.53 34.54 12.15
CA GLU A 144 -45.58 33.66 12.64
C GLU A 144 -45.00 32.27 12.92
N TYR A 145 -44.64 32.01 14.18
CA TYR A 145 -44.12 30.73 14.64
C TYR A 145 -44.45 30.49 16.12
N ASP A 146 -44.50 29.23 16.54
CA ASP A 146 -44.53 28.86 17.95
C ASP A 146 -43.09 28.79 18.49
N SER A 147 -42.77 29.61 19.49
CA SER A 147 -41.46 29.63 20.12
C SER A 147 -41.07 28.30 20.77
N GLU A 148 -42.03 27.54 21.28
CA GLU A 148 -41.76 26.24 21.88
C GLU A 148 -41.47 25.18 20.81
N GLU A 149 -42.15 25.24 19.66
CA GLU A 149 -41.87 24.40 18.49
C GLU A 149 -40.45 24.64 17.97
N ILE A 150 -40.08 25.90 17.70
CA ILE A 150 -38.73 26.27 17.24
C ILE A 150 -37.65 25.82 18.25
N ARG A 151 -37.92 26.01 19.55
CA ARG A 151 -36.99 25.56 20.60
C ARG A 151 -36.79 24.04 20.56
N MET A 152 -37.87 23.26 20.39
CA MET A 152 -37.79 21.81 20.32
C MET A 152 -37.03 21.35 19.06
N GLU A 153 -37.30 21.95 17.90
CA GLU A 153 -36.60 21.64 16.65
C GLU A 153 -35.11 21.94 16.72
N LEU A 154 -34.72 23.09 17.29
CA LEU A 154 -33.33 23.44 17.52
C LEU A 154 -32.64 22.45 18.46
N GLN A 155 -33.32 22.01 19.53
CA GLN A 155 -32.80 21.01 20.46
C GLN A 155 -32.56 19.65 19.75
N ILE A 156 -33.47 19.24 18.87
CA ILE A 156 -33.31 18.03 18.05
C ILE A 156 -32.09 18.16 17.14
N GLN A 157 -31.93 19.29 16.43
CA GLN A 157 -30.77 19.48 15.56
C GLN A 157 -29.45 19.49 16.37
N ALA A 158 -29.43 20.12 17.54
CA ALA A 158 -28.27 20.12 18.43
C ALA A 158 -27.89 18.71 18.89
N ASN A 159 -28.89 17.87 19.25
CA ASN A 159 -28.66 16.47 19.62
C ASN A 159 -28.12 15.65 18.45
N ASN A 160 -28.66 15.86 17.24
CA ASN A 160 -28.18 15.19 16.02
C ASN A 160 -26.72 15.55 15.72
N ILE A 161 -26.35 16.82 15.82
CA ILE A 161 -24.96 17.29 15.66
C ILE A 161 -24.06 16.65 16.73
N SER A 162 -24.51 16.62 17.99
CA SER A 162 -23.74 16.02 19.08
C SER A 162 -23.44 14.54 18.83
N GLN A 163 -24.42 13.79 18.32
CA GLN A 163 -24.22 12.38 17.95
C GLN A 163 -23.27 12.22 16.76
N MET A 164 -23.34 13.11 15.76
CA MET A 164 -22.40 13.10 14.63
C MET A 164 -20.96 13.39 15.09
N ILE A 165 -20.75 14.36 15.98
CA ILE A 165 -19.44 14.67 16.58
C ILE A 165 -18.90 13.46 17.33
N LYS A 166 -19.74 12.81 18.16
CA LYS A 166 -19.31 11.59 18.88
C LYS A 166 -18.87 10.48 17.92
N ASN A 167 -19.63 10.23 16.85
CA ASN A 167 -19.28 9.22 15.86
C ASN A 167 -17.96 9.55 15.13
N LEU A 168 -17.70 10.84 14.89
CA LEU A 168 -16.44 11.34 14.35
C LEU A 168 -15.27 11.10 15.32
N ASP A 169 -15.45 11.41 16.60
CA ASP A 169 -14.43 11.21 17.63
C ASP A 169 -14.08 9.73 17.81
N ASP A 170 -15.09 8.85 17.81
CA ASP A 170 -14.90 7.40 17.88
C ASP A 170 -14.09 6.90 16.67
N LEU A 171 -14.37 7.42 15.47
CA LEU A 171 -13.62 7.09 14.27
C LEU A 171 -12.17 7.55 14.33
N VAL A 172 -11.94 8.79 14.78
CA VAL A 172 -10.60 9.35 14.96
C VAL A 172 -9.79 8.49 15.94
N ARG A 173 -10.41 8.04 17.03
CA ARG A 173 -9.80 7.12 18.00
C ARG A 173 -9.47 5.76 17.39
N MET A 174 -10.40 5.13 16.67
CA MET A 174 -10.14 3.84 16.01
C MET A 174 -8.93 3.90 15.07
N VAL A 175 -8.83 4.97 14.27
CA VAL A 175 -7.67 5.19 13.39
C VAL A 175 -6.37 5.35 14.20
N ALA A 176 -6.42 6.09 15.31
CA ALA A 176 -5.25 6.33 16.16
C ALA A 176 -4.79 5.08 16.95
N GLU A 177 -5.72 4.24 17.40
CA GLU A 177 -5.45 3.06 18.25
C GLU A 177 -5.01 1.83 17.43
N GLU A 178 -5.63 1.53 16.28
CA GLU A 178 -5.26 0.36 15.47
C GLU A 178 -3.89 0.48 14.77
N ARG A 179 -3.37 1.70 14.62
CA ARG A 179 -2.16 1.99 13.82
C ARG A 179 -1.17 2.90 14.53
N GLY A 180 -1.07 2.73 15.83
CA GLY A 180 -0.15 3.43 16.72
C GLY A 180 1.34 3.31 16.39
N ASP A 181 1.77 2.65 15.32
CA ASP A 181 3.17 2.70 14.86
C ASP A 181 3.30 3.20 13.41
N GLU A 182 2.21 3.28 12.63
CA GLU A 182 2.23 3.68 11.22
C GLU A 182 1.83 5.14 10.99
N ILE A 183 1.17 5.75 11.98
CA ILE A 183 0.77 7.16 11.94
C ILE A 183 1.91 8.00 12.53
N PRO A 184 2.47 9.00 11.80
CA PRO A 184 3.50 9.86 12.33
C PRO A 184 3.07 10.52 13.65
N LYS A 185 4.02 10.67 14.57
CA LYS A 185 3.75 11.06 15.96
C LYS A 185 2.96 12.37 16.05
N GLU A 186 3.29 13.35 15.20
CA GLU A 186 2.64 14.66 15.16
C GLU A 186 1.15 14.56 14.77
N PHE A 187 0.82 13.66 13.84
CA PHE A 187 -0.56 13.40 13.44
C PHE A 187 -1.34 12.64 14.51
N ARG A 188 -0.68 11.75 15.25
CA ARG A 188 -1.30 11.03 16.36
C ARG A 188 -1.61 11.94 17.55
N GLU A 189 -0.71 12.86 17.87
CA GLU A 189 -0.91 13.88 18.91
C GLU A 189 -2.07 14.80 18.55
N PHE A 190 -2.14 15.26 17.28
CA PHE A 190 -3.28 16.01 16.76
C PHE A 190 -4.61 15.25 16.84
N LEU A 191 -4.64 13.99 16.41
CA LEU A 191 -5.85 13.15 16.43
C LEU A 191 -6.32 12.81 17.85
N LEU A 192 -5.40 12.67 18.81
CA LEU A 192 -5.73 12.37 20.21
C LEU A 192 -5.98 13.60 21.08
N GLY A 193 -5.86 14.81 20.51
CA GLY A 193 -6.05 16.07 21.24
C GLY A 193 -5.04 16.25 22.38
N LYS A 194 -3.81 15.75 22.21
CA LYS A 194 -2.72 15.86 23.19
C LYS A 194 -1.63 16.80 22.72
#